data_AF-A0A353H3Y0-F1
#
_entry.id   AF-A0A353H3Y0-F1
#
_cell.length_a   1.000
_cell.length_b   1.000
_cell.length_c   1.000
_cell.angle_alpha   90.00
_cell.angle_beta   90.00
_cell.angle_gamma   90.00
#
_symmetry.space_group_name_H-M   'P 1'
#
loop_
_entity.id
_entity.type
_entity.pdbx_description
1 polymer ?
#
loop_
_entity_poly.entity_id
_entity_poly.type
_entity_poly.pdbx_seq_one_letter_code
_entity_poly.pdbx_strand_id
1 'polypeptide(L)'
;AAELGYSALIFTTSDDLTREREALEMLKKRRADGAILMASNLGCEWLLEYSDHFPVVQCSEFDPGVDIPHVSIDNYQATLETMEYLLSLGHTRIATISSENQYNSTNLRLKGYRNALVRQGIEVREDYIAYASRDYSFNSGKARARELLGNHPHPTAIFCISDTLALGAITAAREMGYRVPEDVTVIGFDDVEDTTMFHPYITTVYQPCYELGKQSTQLLYALMTQRKDVPRQVVLPHQLIVRESSSASPKLD
;
A
#
# COMPACT_ATOMS: atom_id res chain seq x y z
N ALA A 1 20.80 0.33 11.04
CA ALA A 1 21.02 0.75 12.44
C ALA A 1 22.37 0.24 12.97
N ALA A 2 22.60 -1.09 12.96
CA ALA A 2 23.84 -1.68 13.48
C ALA A 2 25.12 -1.12 12.84
N GLU A 3 25.15 -0.95 11.52
CA GLU A 3 26.29 -0.33 10.80
C GLU A 3 26.60 1.11 11.23
N LEU A 4 25.63 1.81 11.82
CA LEU A 4 25.76 3.17 12.34
C LEU A 4 26.00 3.19 13.86
N GLY A 5 26.17 2.03 14.50
CA GLY A 5 26.38 1.90 15.95
C GLY A 5 25.12 1.99 16.81
N TYR A 6 23.93 1.83 16.21
CA TYR A 6 22.64 1.88 16.93
C TYR A 6 21.96 0.53 17.03
N SER A 7 21.21 0.34 18.12
CA SER A 7 20.25 -0.76 18.28
C SER A 7 18.86 -0.29 17.87
N ALA A 8 18.10 -1.17 17.20
CA ALA A 8 16.70 -0.92 16.87
C ALA A 8 15.78 -1.59 17.90
N LEU A 9 14.74 -0.87 18.32
CA LEU A 9 13.65 -1.40 19.14
C LEU A 9 12.37 -1.32 18.31
N ILE A 10 11.61 -2.41 18.25
CA ILE A 10 10.36 -2.49 17.48
C ILE A 10 9.19 -2.45 18.46
N PHE A 11 8.24 -1.55 18.21
CA PHE A 11 7.01 -1.41 18.97
C PHE A 11 5.82 -1.60 18.03
N THR A 12 4.94 -2.54 18.36
CA THR A 12 3.70 -2.75 17.63
C THR A 12 2.58 -1.96 18.32
N THR A 13 2.02 -0.99 17.61
CA THR A 13 1.00 -0.08 18.17
C THR A 13 -0.41 -0.51 17.82
N SER A 14 -0.59 -1.38 16.83
CA SER A 14 -1.90 -1.91 16.42
C SER A 14 -2.91 -0.80 16.05
N ASP A 15 -2.45 0.29 15.44
CA ASP A 15 -3.28 1.46 15.07
C ASP A 15 -3.95 2.14 16.30
N ASP A 16 -3.36 1.97 17.48
CA ASP A 16 -3.79 2.61 18.74
C ASP A 16 -2.91 3.83 19.04
N LEU A 17 -3.51 5.01 18.94
CA LEU A 17 -2.84 6.29 19.20
C LEU A 17 -2.23 6.39 20.61
N THR A 18 -2.83 5.75 21.61
CA THR A 18 -2.29 5.72 22.98
C THR A 18 -0.97 4.98 22.99
N ARG A 19 -0.90 3.82 22.31
CA ARG A 19 0.33 3.02 22.20
C ARG A 19 1.40 3.72 21.38
N GLU A 20 1.02 4.43 20.31
CA GLU A 20 1.95 5.25 19.53
C GLU A 20 2.60 6.34 20.38
N ARG A 21 1.78 7.07 21.16
CA ARG A 21 2.28 8.09 22.10
C ARG A 21 3.17 7.46 23.18
N GLU A 22 2.76 6.33 23.77
CA GLU A 22 3.57 5.61 24.76
C GLU A 22 4.95 5.19 24.21
N ALA A 23 5.01 4.74 22.96
CA ALA A 23 6.26 4.42 22.29
C ALA A 23 7.13 5.68 22.12
N LEU A 24 6.56 6.80 21.67
CA LEU A 24 7.29 8.06 21.48
C LEU A 24 7.69 8.74 22.79
N GLU A 25 7.06 8.43 23.93
CA GLU A 25 7.53 8.89 25.25
C GLU A 25 8.94 8.39 25.59
N MET A 26 9.45 7.36 24.91
CA MET A 26 10.85 6.96 25.03
C MET A 26 11.83 8.04 24.60
N LEU A 27 11.47 8.88 23.63
CA LEU A 27 12.28 10.01 23.18
C LEU A 27 12.41 11.03 24.31
N LYS A 28 11.28 11.43 24.91
CA LYS A 28 11.26 12.37 26.05
C LYS A 28 12.01 11.83 27.26
N LYS A 29 11.90 10.52 27.52
CA LYS A 29 12.61 9.83 28.61
C LYS A 29 14.08 9.52 28.30
N ARG A 30 14.60 9.94 27.13
CA ARG A 30 15.97 9.69 26.66
C ARG A 30 16.34 8.19 26.66
N ARG A 31 15.36 7.34 26.35
CA ARG A 31 15.52 5.89 26.17
C ARG A 31 15.68 5.50 24.70
N ALA A 32 15.42 6.43 23.78
CA ALA A 32 15.67 6.33 22.36
C ALA A 32 16.15 7.68 21.84
N ASP A 33 16.99 7.67 20.81
CA ASP A 33 17.57 8.88 20.22
C ASP A 33 16.76 9.42 19.03
N GLY A 34 15.85 8.61 18.49
CA GLY A 34 15.01 8.94 17.35
C GLY A 34 13.99 7.85 17.05
N ALA A 35 13.00 8.15 16.20
CA ALA A 35 11.93 7.22 15.86
C ALA A 35 11.65 7.17 14.35
N ILE A 36 11.26 5.99 13.87
CA ILE A 36 10.70 5.78 12.54
C ILE A 36 9.27 5.26 12.74
N LEU A 37 8.29 5.95 12.15
CA LEU A 37 6.89 5.53 12.14
C LEU A 37 6.56 4.91 10.78
N MET A 38 5.98 3.70 10.78
CA MET A 38 5.67 2.97 9.55
C MET A 38 4.20 3.08 9.11
N ALA A 39 3.32 3.54 10.00
CA ALA A 39 1.87 3.47 9.84
C ALA A 39 1.20 4.79 10.24
N SER A 40 1.73 5.92 9.75
CA SER A 40 1.13 7.22 10.06
C SER A 40 -0.19 7.43 9.32
N ASN A 41 -1.27 7.63 10.08
CA ASN A 41 -2.55 8.08 9.55
C ASN A 41 -2.45 9.55 9.08
N LEU A 42 -3.32 9.93 8.15
CA LEU A 42 -3.59 11.32 7.81
C LEU A 42 -4.19 12.08 9.02
N GLY A 43 -3.86 13.36 9.17
CA GLY A 43 -4.27 14.15 10.33
C GLY A 43 -3.49 13.76 11.59
N CYS A 44 -2.18 13.48 11.43
CA CYS A 44 -1.31 13.14 12.55
C CYS A 44 -0.55 14.36 13.09
N GLU A 45 -1.19 15.54 13.19
CA GLU A 45 -0.56 16.77 13.70
C GLU A 45 -0.02 16.62 15.13
N TRP A 46 -0.56 15.66 15.88
CA TRP A 46 -0.05 15.29 17.21
C TRP A 46 1.43 14.85 17.19
N LEU A 47 1.95 14.35 16.06
CA LEU A 47 3.36 13.99 15.93
C LEU A 47 4.28 15.21 16.02
N LEU A 48 3.78 16.41 15.72
CA LEU A 48 4.55 17.65 15.81
C LEU A 48 5.01 17.93 17.25
N GLU A 49 4.24 17.50 18.26
CA GLU A 49 4.65 17.55 19.68
C GLU A 49 5.99 16.81 19.94
N TYR A 50 6.36 15.88 19.07
CA TYR A 50 7.59 15.10 19.14
C TYR A 50 8.61 15.53 18.08
N SER A 51 8.21 15.66 16.80
CA SER A 51 9.15 15.95 15.71
C SER A 51 9.80 17.33 15.81
N ASP A 52 9.17 18.30 16.48
CA ASP A 52 9.73 19.63 16.70
C ASP A 52 10.91 19.63 17.68
N HIS A 53 11.06 18.55 18.45
CA HIS A 53 12.08 18.43 19.50
C HIS A 53 12.98 17.22 19.37
N PHE A 54 12.55 16.20 18.62
CA PHE A 54 13.25 14.92 18.49
C PHE A 54 13.31 14.47 17.01
N PRO A 55 14.37 13.76 16.61
CA PRO A 55 14.45 13.16 15.29
C PRO A 55 13.34 12.13 15.06
N VAL A 56 12.45 12.42 14.11
CA VAL A 56 11.33 11.56 13.71
C VAL A 56 11.28 11.47 12.19
N VAL A 57 11.08 10.26 11.66
CA VAL A 57 10.92 9.98 10.23
C VAL A 57 9.66 9.14 10.01
N GLN A 58 8.91 9.41 8.95
CA GLN A 58 7.82 8.55 8.49
C GLN A 58 8.31 7.64 7.35
N CYS A 59 7.84 6.39 7.30
CA CYS A 59 8.31 5.38 6.36
C CYS A 59 7.12 4.62 5.77
N SER A 60 7.08 4.47 4.45
CA SER A 60 5.96 3.88 3.70
C SER A 60 4.70 4.74 3.79
N GLU A 61 4.06 4.79 4.96
CA GLU A 61 2.95 5.70 5.25
C GLU A 61 3.45 7.00 5.88
N PHE A 62 2.85 8.09 5.43
CA PHE A 62 3.17 9.43 5.89
C PHE A 62 1.96 10.35 5.72
N ASP A 63 1.96 11.47 6.44
CA ASP A 63 0.95 12.50 6.33
C ASP A 63 1.53 13.74 5.63
N PRO A 64 1.07 14.10 4.43
CA PRO A 64 1.53 15.32 3.75
C PRO A 64 1.10 16.61 4.46
N GLY A 65 0.20 16.54 5.46
CA GLY A 65 -0.24 17.67 6.26
C GLY A 65 0.76 18.12 7.34
N VAL A 66 1.79 17.32 7.62
CA VAL A 66 2.83 17.64 8.62
C VAL A 66 4.21 17.69 7.98
N ASP A 67 5.06 18.64 8.39
CA ASP A 67 6.44 18.77 7.90
C ASP A 67 7.40 17.80 8.63
N ILE A 68 7.16 16.50 8.47
CA ILE A 68 8.01 15.43 8.98
C ILE A 68 8.71 14.74 7.81
N PRO A 69 10.05 14.58 7.85
CA PRO A 69 10.77 13.90 6.78
C PRO A 69 10.26 12.47 6.57
N HIS A 70 10.12 12.05 5.31
CA HIS A 70 9.61 10.72 5.01
C HIS A 70 10.30 10.02 3.85
N VAL A 71 10.19 8.69 3.85
CA VAL A 71 10.60 7.81 2.75
C VAL A 71 9.40 6.99 2.30
N SER A 72 9.06 7.04 1.02
CA SER A 72 7.91 6.34 0.45
C SER A 72 8.14 5.99 -1.02
N ILE A 73 7.12 5.43 -1.69
CA ILE A 73 7.06 5.35 -3.15
C ILE A 73 5.95 6.27 -3.68
N ASP A 74 5.93 6.50 -4.99
CA ASP A 74 4.80 7.17 -5.64
C ASP A 74 3.62 6.19 -5.86
N ASN A 75 2.76 6.08 -4.85
CA ASN A 75 1.58 5.21 -4.87
C ASN A 75 0.55 5.58 -5.96
N TYR A 76 0.46 6.87 -6.30
CA TYR A 76 -0.46 7.34 -7.34
C TYR A 76 0.03 6.90 -8.72
N GLN A 77 1.31 7.16 -9.02
CA GLN A 77 1.93 6.77 -10.28
C GLN A 77 1.97 5.23 -10.44
N ALA A 78 2.32 4.50 -9.37
CA ALA A 78 2.31 3.03 -9.39
C ALA A 78 0.93 2.45 -9.74
N THR A 79 -0.13 3.07 -9.25
CA THR A 79 -1.49 2.64 -9.57
C THR A 79 -1.88 3.03 -10.99
N LEU A 80 -1.48 4.22 -11.47
CA LEU A 80 -1.71 4.60 -12.87
C LEU A 80 -1.09 3.58 -13.82
N GLU A 81 0.18 3.20 -13.62
CA GLU A 81 0.87 2.21 -14.46
C GLU A 81 0.21 0.83 -14.41
N THR A 82 -0.25 0.42 -13.22
CA THR A 82 -0.99 -0.83 -13.04
C THR A 82 -2.31 -0.83 -13.80
N MET A 83 -3.05 0.28 -13.74
CA MET A 83 -4.32 0.41 -14.44
C MET A 83 -4.13 0.52 -15.95
N GLU A 84 -3.12 1.26 -16.40
CA GLU A 84 -2.73 1.33 -17.82
C GLU A 84 -2.40 -0.06 -18.37
N TYR A 85 -1.70 -0.89 -17.60
CA TYR A 85 -1.49 -2.29 -17.93
C TYR A 85 -2.80 -3.07 -18.08
N LEU A 86 -3.71 -3.02 -17.10
CA LEU A 86 -5.02 -3.68 -17.18
C LEU A 86 -5.86 -3.22 -18.38
N LEU A 87 -5.86 -1.92 -18.64
CA LEU A 87 -6.56 -1.31 -19.78
C LEU A 87 -5.93 -1.75 -21.11
N SER A 88 -4.60 -1.87 -21.18
CA SER A 88 -3.89 -2.37 -22.37
C SER A 88 -4.20 -3.84 -22.70
N LEU A 89 -4.58 -4.62 -21.68
CA LEU A 89 -5.07 -5.99 -21.83
C LEU A 89 -6.54 -6.05 -22.28
N GLY A 90 -7.19 -4.91 -22.47
CA GLY A 90 -8.58 -4.80 -22.93
C GLY A 90 -9.63 -4.86 -21.82
N HIS A 91 -9.23 -4.82 -20.55
CA HIS A 91 -10.20 -4.80 -19.45
C HIS A 91 -10.87 -3.43 -19.36
N THR A 92 -12.20 -3.40 -19.41
CA THR A 92 -13.00 -2.19 -19.17
C THR A 92 -13.87 -2.30 -17.91
N ARG A 93 -14.10 -3.53 -17.43
CA ARG A 93 -14.83 -3.85 -16.19
C ARG A 93 -13.83 -4.17 -15.09
N ILE A 94 -13.13 -3.15 -14.59
CA ILE A 94 -12.10 -3.30 -13.56
C ILE A 94 -12.69 -2.87 -12.23
N ALA A 95 -12.68 -3.76 -11.23
CA ALA A 95 -13.03 -3.43 -9.85
C ALA A 95 -11.77 -3.20 -9.01
N THR A 96 -11.93 -2.60 -7.83
CA THR A 96 -10.85 -2.48 -6.85
C THR A 96 -11.28 -2.87 -5.45
N ILE A 97 -10.37 -3.50 -4.71
CA ILE A 97 -10.50 -3.74 -3.27
C ILE A 97 -9.54 -2.79 -2.56
N SER A 98 -10.10 -1.74 -1.96
CA SER A 98 -9.43 -0.77 -1.10
C SER A 98 -9.55 -1.17 0.38
N SER A 99 -9.23 -0.29 1.33
CA SER A 99 -9.32 -0.56 2.78
C SER A 99 -9.93 0.61 3.55
N GLU A 100 -10.62 0.32 4.66
CA GLU A 100 -11.28 1.29 5.56
C GLU A 100 -10.30 1.99 6.53
N ASN A 101 -9.11 2.38 6.07
CA ASN A 101 -8.10 3.07 6.87
C ASN A 101 -7.92 4.55 6.49
N GLN A 102 -7.00 5.24 7.17
CA GLN A 102 -6.71 6.66 6.96
C GLN A 102 -5.29 6.87 6.43
N TYR A 103 -4.76 5.90 5.66
CA TYR A 103 -3.43 5.99 5.10
C TYR A 103 -3.42 6.76 3.78
N ASN A 104 -2.35 7.54 3.57
CA ASN A 104 -2.16 8.31 2.36
C ASN A 104 -2.03 7.38 1.13
N SER A 105 -1.33 6.24 1.27
CA SER A 105 -1.19 5.27 0.18
C SER A 105 -2.55 4.75 -0.32
N THR A 106 -3.47 4.39 0.58
CA THR A 106 -4.83 3.96 0.26
C THR A 106 -5.57 5.00 -0.58
N ASN A 107 -5.51 6.27 -0.17
CA ASN A 107 -6.13 7.37 -0.89
C ASN A 107 -5.51 7.61 -2.28
N LEU A 108 -4.18 7.58 -2.37
CA LEU A 108 -3.46 7.77 -3.63
C LEU A 108 -3.71 6.62 -4.62
N ARG A 109 -3.73 5.37 -4.13
CA ARG A 109 -4.06 4.19 -4.95
C ARG A 109 -5.49 4.28 -5.48
N LEU A 110 -6.47 4.57 -4.61
CA LEU A 110 -7.87 4.73 -5.06
C LEU A 110 -8.01 5.90 -6.06
N LYS A 111 -7.34 7.03 -5.83
CA LYS A 111 -7.31 8.16 -6.77
C LYS A 111 -6.68 7.77 -8.11
N GLY A 112 -5.60 7.00 -8.11
CA GLY A 112 -4.96 6.46 -9.32
C GLY A 112 -5.92 5.60 -10.13
N TYR A 113 -6.60 4.66 -9.47
CA TYR A 113 -7.63 3.82 -10.06
C TYR A 113 -8.73 4.64 -10.76
N ARG A 114 -9.34 5.59 -10.04
CA ARG A 114 -10.41 6.43 -10.59
C ARG A 114 -9.94 7.26 -11.78
N ASN A 115 -8.77 7.89 -11.65
CA ASN A 115 -8.23 8.75 -12.70
C ASN A 115 -7.86 7.98 -13.97
N ALA A 116 -7.33 6.75 -13.84
CA ALA A 116 -7.00 5.91 -14.99
C ALA A 116 -8.25 5.55 -15.81
N LEU A 117 -9.35 5.19 -15.16
CA LEU A 117 -10.63 4.90 -15.82
C LEU A 117 -11.17 6.15 -16.56
N VAL A 118 -11.21 7.29 -15.86
CA VAL A 118 -11.69 8.56 -16.44
C VAL A 118 -10.88 8.97 -17.66
N ARG A 119 -9.54 8.79 -17.64
CA ARG A 119 -8.66 9.09 -18.77
C ARG A 119 -8.97 8.25 -20.02
N GLN A 120 -9.52 7.06 -19.86
CA GLN A 120 -9.97 6.20 -20.96
C GLN A 120 -11.47 6.37 -21.29
N GLY A 121 -12.14 7.35 -20.68
CA GLY A 121 -13.58 7.57 -20.89
C GLY A 121 -14.46 6.48 -20.28
N ILE A 122 -13.94 5.69 -19.33
CA ILE A 122 -14.70 4.65 -18.63
C ILE A 122 -15.33 5.26 -17.38
N GLU A 123 -16.64 5.07 -17.23
CA GLU A 123 -17.37 5.52 -16.04
C GLU A 123 -16.90 4.79 -14.79
N VAL A 124 -16.67 5.54 -13.73
CA VAL A 124 -16.29 4.97 -12.45
C VAL A 124 -17.52 4.46 -11.73
N ARG A 125 -17.57 3.14 -11.57
CA ARG A 125 -18.66 2.43 -10.91
C ARG A 125 -18.40 2.29 -9.42
N GLU A 126 -19.24 2.89 -8.59
CA GLU A 126 -19.10 2.76 -7.11
C GLU A 126 -19.37 1.34 -6.63
N ASP A 127 -20.22 0.58 -7.33
CA ASP A 127 -20.45 -0.84 -7.04
C ASP A 127 -19.23 -1.73 -7.38
N TYR A 128 -18.21 -1.19 -8.05
CA TYR A 128 -16.94 -1.84 -8.34
C TYR A 128 -15.83 -1.46 -7.34
N ILE A 129 -16.16 -0.73 -6.28
CA ILE A 129 -15.21 -0.26 -5.28
C ILE A 129 -15.61 -0.83 -3.94
N ALA A 130 -14.85 -1.83 -3.50
CA ALA A 130 -15.07 -2.50 -2.25
C ALA A 130 -14.03 -2.06 -1.21
N TYR A 131 -14.44 -1.95 0.05
CA TYR A 131 -13.54 -1.61 1.16
C TYR A 131 -13.36 -2.80 2.10
N ALA A 132 -12.12 -3.29 2.18
CA ALA A 132 -11.68 -4.31 3.10
C ALA A 132 -11.39 -3.72 4.49
N SER A 133 -11.16 -4.59 5.48
CA SER A 133 -10.81 -4.16 6.83
C SER A 133 -9.49 -3.37 6.87
N ARG A 134 -9.33 -2.53 7.90
CA ARG A 134 -8.16 -1.65 8.13
C ARG A 134 -6.81 -2.36 8.07
N ASP A 135 -6.78 -3.62 8.47
CA ASP A 135 -5.60 -4.46 8.61
C ASP A 135 -5.23 -5.23 7.32
N TYR A 136 -5.92 -4.97 6.21
CA TYR A 136 -5.69 -5.64 4.93
C TYR A 136 -5.84 -7.17 4.99
N SER A 137 -6.63 -7.69 5.94
CA SER A 137 -6.68 -9.12 6.19
C SER A 137 -7.15 -9.94 4.97
N PHE A 138 -6.58 -11.13 4.83
CA PHE A 138 -6.95 -12.09 3.79
C PHE A 138 -8.46 -12.35 3.75
N ASN A 139 -9.08 -12.52 4.93
CA ASN A 139 -10.50 -12.83 5.05
C ASN A 139 -11.39 -11.67 4.59
N SER A 140 -11.00 -10.41 4.85
CA SER A 140 -11.78 -9.27 4.37
C SER A 140 -11.62 -9.08 2.86
N GLY A 141 -10.42 -9.27 2.31
CA GLY A 141 -10.20 -9.31 0.85
C GLY A 141 -11.03 -10.39 0.17
N LYS A 142 -11.06 -11.60 0.74
CA LYS A 142 -11.91 -12.70 0.27
C LYS A 142 -13.40 -12.36 0.30
N ALA A 143 -13.89 -11.77 1.38
CA ALA A 143 -15.28 -11.37 1.49
C ALA A 143 -15.66 -10.32 0.44
N ARG A 144 -14.82 -9.29 0.26
CA ARG A 144 -15.03 -8.20 -0.70
C ARG A 144 -14.94 -8.67 -2.16
N ALA A 145 -14.04 -9.60 -2.46
CA ALA A 145 -13.97 -10.18 -3.79
C ALA A 145 -15.25 -10.97 -4.15
N ARG A 146 -15.85 -11.69 -3.19
CA ARG A 146 -17.12 -12.39 -3.47
C ARG A 146 -18.26 -11.43 -3.79
N GLU A 147 -18.32 -10.31 -3.08
CA GLU A 147 -19.28 -9.23 -3.34
C GLU A 147 -19.11 -8.68 -4.76
N LEU A 148 -17.88 -8.28 -5.12
CA LEU A 148 -17.57 -7.75 -6.44
C LEU A 148 -17.87 -8.74 -7.58
N LEU A 149 -17.49 -10.01 -7.41
CA LEU A 149 -17.72 -11.08 -8.39
C LEU A 149 -19.19 -11.50 -8.49
N GLY A 150 -20.03 -11.12 -7.52
CA GLY A 150 -21.47 -11.31 -7.55
C GLY A 150 -22.24 -10.21 -8.29
N ASN A 151 -21.57 -9.11 -8.69
CA ASN A 151 -22.21 -8.03 -9.43
C ASN A 151 -22.57 -8.44 -10.87
N HIS A 152 -23.54 -7.73 -11.45
CA HIS A 152 -23.92 -7.88 -12.85
C HIS A 152 -23.82 -6.53 -13.61
N PRO A 153 -23.03 -6.46 -14.71
CA PRO A 153 -22.01 -7.43 -15.09
C PRO A 153 -20.92 -7.55 -14.02
N HIS A 154 -20.28 -8.72 -13.91
CA HIS A 154 -19.16 -8.93 -13.00
C HIS A 154 -17.88 -8.27 -13.56
N PRO A 155 -16.93 -7.87 -12.70
CA PRO A 155 -15.63 -7.39 -13.15
C PRO A 155 -14.85 -8.50 -13.86
N THR A 156 -14.01 -8.12 -14.82
CA THR A 156 -13.06 -9.01 -15.50
C THR A 156 -11.63 -8.84 -14.99
N ALA A 157 -11.39 -7.79 -14.20
CA ALA A 157 -10.17 -7.60 -13.44
C ALA A 157 -10.47 -7.02 -12.06
N ILE A 158 -9.69 -7.41 -11.05
CA ILE A 158 -9.72 -6.86 -9.70
C ILE A 158 -8.33 -6.33 -9.36
N PHE A 159 -8.24 -5.04 -9.09
CA PHE A 159 -7.06 -4.38 -8.54
C PHE A 159 -7.16 -4.33 -7.01
N CYS A 160 -6.36 -5.14 -6.32
CA CYS A 160 -6.28 -5.15 -4.87
C CYS A 160 -5.14 -4.24 -4.41
N ILE A 161 -5.40 -3.34 -3.46
CA ILE A 161 -4.36 -2.42 -2.96
C ILE A 161 -3.33 -3.10 -2.05
N SER A 162 -3.32 -4.42 -1.92
CA SER A 162 -2.31 -5.21 -1.21
C SER A 162 -2.36 -6.68 -1.68
N ASP A 163 -1.22 -7.36 -1.65
CA ASP A 163 -1.08 -8.77 -2.01
C ASP A 163 -1.89 -9.70 -1.09
N THR A 164 -2.02 -9.39 0.20
CA THR A 164 -2.85 -10.18 1.12
C THR A 164 -4.32 -10.14 0.71
N LEU A 165 -4.81 -8.99 0.24
CA LEU A 165 -6.16 -8.84 -0.31
C LEU A 165 -6.28 -9.58 -1.66
N ALA A 166 -5.25 -9.54 -2.50
CA ALA A 166 -5.20 -10.27 -3.77
C ALA A 166 -5.29 -11.78 -3.57
N LEU A 167 -4.56 -12.34 -2.60
CA LEU A 167 -4.66 -13.76 -2.20
C LEU A 167 -6.09 -14.11 -1.77
N GLY A 168 -6.72 -13.25 -0.98
CA GLY A 168 -8.13 -13.38 -0.61
C GLY A 168 -9.05 -13.39 -1.82
N ALA A 169 -8.82 -12.48 -2.78
CA ALA A 169 -9.60 -12.37 -4.00
C ALA A 169 -9.46 -13.59 -4.93
N ILE A 170 -8.25 -14.09 -5.13
CA ILE A 170 -8.00 -15.32 -5.90
C ILE A 170 -8.70 -16.51 -5.25
N THR A 171 -8.66 -16.60 -3.92
CA THR A 171 -9.35 -17.66 -3.18
C THR A 171 -10.86 -17.58 -3.36
N ALA A 172 -11.44 -16.39 -3.25
CA ALA A 172 -12.86 -16.15 -3.48
C ALA A 172 -13.29 -16.51 -4.91
N ALA A 173 -12.53 -16.07 -5.91
CA ALA A 173 -12.79 -16.34 -7.32
C ALA A 173 -12.87 -17.86 -7.58
N ARG A 174 -11.88 -18.62 -7.10
CA ARG A 174 -11.85 -20.08 -7.21
C ARG A 174 -13.04 -20.75 -6.55
N GLU A 175 -13.40 -20.34 -5.34
CA GLU A 175 -14.56 -20.89 -4.63
C GLU A 175 -15.89 -20.59 -5.31
N MET A 176 -15.96 -19.50 -6.07
CA MET A 176 -17.12 -19.12 -6.88
C MET A 176 -17.09 -19.76 -8.28
N GLY A 177 -16.06 -20.55 -8.60
CA GLY A 177 -15.93 -21.24 -9.89
C GLY A 177 -15.27 -20.43 -11.00
N TYR A 178 -14.76 -19.22 -10.72
CA TYR A 178 -13.97 -18.43 -11.67
C TYR A 178 -12.52 -18.91 -11.72
N ARG A 179 -11.94 -18.93 -12.93
CA ARG A 179 -10.51 -19.16 -13.14
C ARG A 179 -9.77 -17.84 -13.12
N VAL A 180 -8.59 -17.86 -12.49
CA VAL A 180 -7.64 -16.75 -12.49
C VAL A 180 -6.41 -17.21 -13.26
N PRO A 181 -6.04 -16.55 -14.39
CA PRO A 181 -6.54 -15.25 -14.85
C PRO A 181 -7.65 -15.27 -15.92
N GLU A 182 -8.09 -16.44 -16.37
CA GLU A 182 -8.88 -16.57 -17.62
C GLU A 182 -10.27 -15.92 -17.56
N ASP A 183 -10.94 -16.02 -16.41
CA ASP A 183 -12.27 -15.44 -16.21
C ASP A 183 -12.18 -14.10 -15.46
N VAL A 184 -11.21 -13.98 -14.55
CA VAL A 184 -10.90 -12.74 -13.83
C VAL A 184 -9.40 -12.58 -13.59
N THR A 185 -8.83 -11.47 -14.06
CA THR A 185 -7.48 -11.02 -13.69
C THR A 185 -7.47 -10.50 -12.25
N VAL A 186 -6.46 -10.84 -11.45
CA VAL A 186 -6.26 -10.26 -10.11
C VAL A 186 -4.86 -9.68 -10.04
N ILE A 187 -4.74 -8.41 -9.67
CA ILE A 187 -3.46 -7.73 -9.43
C ILE A 187 -3.37 -7.30 -7.97
N GLY A 188 -2.21 -7.54 -7.36
CA GLY A 188 -1.88 -7.09 -6.01
C GLY A 188 -1.01 -5.84 -5.98
N PHE A 189 -0.47 -5.57 -4.80
CA PHE A 189 0.45 -4.49 -4.51
C PHE A 189 1.32 -4.95 -3.34
N ASP A 190 2.62 -4.63 -3.29
CA ASP A 190 3.62 -4.88 -2.22
C ASP A 190 4.79 -5.78 -2.69
N ASP A 191 4.52 -6.77 -3.53
CA ASP A 191 5.42 -7.86 -3.92
C ASP A 191 6.01 -8.64 -2.74
N VAL A 192 5.13 -9.03 -1.82
CA VAL A 192 5.52 -9.89 -0.68
C VAL A 192 5.84 -11.31 -1.15
N GLU A 193 6.60 -12.05 -0.35
CA GLU A 193 7.08 -13.40 -0.67
C GLU A 193 5.94 -14.35 -1.10
N ASP A 194 4.79 -14.25 -0.43
CA ASP A 194 3.58 -15.06 -0.68
C ASP A 194 3.08 -14.99 -2.14
N THR A 195 3.38 -13.91 -2.88
CA THR A 195 2.97 -13.74 -4.28
C THR A 195 3.55 -14.78 -5.24
N THR A 196 4.61 -15.48 -4.81
CA THR A 196 5.29 -16.54 -5.58
C THR A 196 5.23 -17.90 -4.90
N MET A 197 4.52 -18.02 -3.77
CA MET A 197 4.39 -19.29 -3.05
C MET A 197 3.29 -20.21 -3.59
N PHE A 198 2.28 -19.64 -4.27
CA PHE A 198 1.12 -20.38 -4.75
C PHE A 198 0.76 -19.96 -6.17
N HIS A 199 0.25 -20.89 -6.97
CA HIS A 199 -0.28 -20.58 -8.29
C HIS A 199 -1.73 -20.05 -8.21
N PRO A 200 -2.13 -19.10 -9.09
CA PRO A 200 -1.24 -18.39 -10.00
C PRO A 200 -0.31 -17.45 -9.22
N TYR A 201 0.94 -17.32 -9.65
CA TYR A 201 1.83 -16.27 -9.14
C TYR A 201 1.21 -14.90 -9.41
N ILE A 202 1.22 -14.03 -8.40
CA ILE A 202 0.45 -12.79 -8.41
C ILE A 202 1.21 -11.70 -9.16
N THR A 203 0.60 -11.14 -10.21
CA THR A 203 1.01 -9.86 -10.80
C THR A 203 0.81 -8.77 -9.77
N THR A 204 1.84 -7.99 -9.47
CA THR A 204 1.81 -7.05 -8.33
C THR A 204 2.76 -5.88 -8.56
N VAL A 205 2.62 -4.83 -7.75
CA VAL A 205 3.56 -3.71 -7.70
C VAL A 205 4.63 -3.99 -6.65
N TYR A 206 5.88 -4.10 -7.10
CA TYR A 206 7.05 -4.14 -6.24
C TYR A 206 7.29 -2.82 -5.51
N GLN A 207 7.34 -2.91 -4.19
CA GLN A 207 7.83 -1.86 -3.31
C GLN A 207 9.17 -2.29 -2.69
N PRO A 208 10.22 -1.45 -2.73
CA PRO A 208 11.53 -1.82 -2.21
C PRO A 208 11.59 -1.73 -0.68
N CYS A 209 10.87 -2.61 0.04
CA CYS A 209 10.71 -2.58 1.50
C CYS A 209 12.02 -2.51 2.28
N TYR A 210 13.04 -3.27 1.85
CA TYR A 210 14.36 -3.22 2.48
C TYR A 210 14.99 -1.82 2.34
N GLU A 211 14.91 -1.23 1.15
CA GLU A 211 15.48 0.10 0.91
C GLU A 211 14.67 1.22 1.56
N LEU A 212 13.34 1.09 1.68
CA LEU A 212 12.51 1.99 2.48
C LEU A 212 13.03 2.06 3.92
N GLY A 213 13.26 0.89 4.56
CA GLY A 213 13.80 0.83 5.92
C GLY A 213 15.23 1.38 6.03
N LYS A 214 16.09 1.05 5.06
CA LYS A 214 17.48 1.53 5.01
C LYS A 214 17.55 3.05 4.87
N GLN A 215 16.84 3.60 3.89
CA GLN A 215 16.79 5.04 3.64
C GLN A 215 16.16 5.78 4.81
N SER A 216 15.11 5.24 5.43
CA SER A 216 14.50 5.84 6.64
C SER A 216 15.48 5.88 7.81
N THR A 217 16.29 4.84 7.98
CA THR A 217 17.35 4.81 9.00
C THR A 217 18.45 5.83 8.70
N GLN A 218 18.88 5.93 7.44
CA GLN A 218 19.89 6.92 7.01
C GLN A 218 19.39 8.35 7.20
N LEU A 219 18.11 8.58 6.88
CA LEU A 219 17.44 9.86 7.07
C LEU A 219 17.35 10.24 8.55
N LEU A 220 16.91 9.31 9.40
CA LEU A 220 16.85 9.50 10.83
C LEU A 220 18.23 9.82 11.43
N TYR A 221 19.26 9.07 11.02
CA TYR A 221 20.63 9.31 11.46
C TYR A 221 21.16 10.69 11.05
N ALA A 222 20.81 11.16 9.85
CA ALA A 222 21.17 12.50 9.39
C ALA A 222 20.53 13.61 10.26
N LEU A 223 19.27 13.41 10.67
CA LEU A 223 18.58 14.31 11.62
C LEU A 223 19.26 14.31 12.99
N MET A 224 19.55 13.12 13.54
CA MET A 224 20.19 12.95 14.84
C MET A 224 21.60 13.58 14.92
N THR A 225 22.34 13.55 13.81
CA THR A 225 23.70 14.08 13.72
C THR A 225 23.76 15.53 13.22
N GLN A 226 22.61 16.20 13.09
CA GLN A 226 22.50 17.60 12.66
C GLN A 226 23.24 17.88 11.34
N ARG A 227 23.17 16.93 10.40
CA ARG A 227 23.72 17.15 9.07
C ARG A 227 22.97 18.31 8.40
N LYS A 228 23.70 19.17 7.69
CA LYS A 228 23.08 20.18 6.83
C LYS A 228 22.41 19.46 5.64
N ASP A 229 21.31 20.04 5.16
CA ASP A 229 20.62 19.62 3.93
C ASP A 229 20.02 18.21 3.95
N VAL A 230 19.32 17.86 5.05
CA VAL A 230 18.55 16.62 5.13
C VAL A 230 17.32 16.71 4.20
N PRO A 231 17.13 15.76 3.26
CA PRO A 231 15.97 15.80 2.36
C PRO A 231 14.67 15.60 3.15
N ARG A 232 13.63 16.35 2.79
CA ARG A 232 12.29 16.22 3.42
C ARG A 232 11.49 15.06 2.86
N GLN A 233 11.75 14.69 1.62
CA GLN A 233 11.04 13.62 0.92
C GLN A 233 12.05 12.79 0.15
N VAL A 234 11.99 11.48 0.35
CA VAL A 234 12.74 10.50 -0.45
C VAL A 234 11.72 9.55 -1.07
N VAL A 235 11.57 9.61 -2.39
CA VAL A 235 10.69 8.71 -3.14
C VAL A 235 11.54 7.65 -3.83
N LEU A 236 11.28 6.39 -3.51
CA LEU A 236 11.97 5.24 -4.10
C LEU A 236 11.25 4.73 -5.35
N PRO A 237 12.00 4.11 -6.29
CA PRO A 237 11.39 3.52 -7.47
C PRO A 237 10.50 2.33 -7.10
N HIS A 238 9.38 2.20 -7.81
CA HIS A 238 8.50 1.04 -7.79
C HIS A 238 8.53 0.37 -9.16
N GLN A 239 7.95 -0.82 -9.26
CA GLN A 239 7.85 -1.53 -10.54
C GLN A 239 6.63 -2.44 -10.58
N LEU A 240 5.88 -2.45 -11.67
CA LEU A 240 4.89 -3.50 -11.93
C LEU A 240 5.60 -4.80 -12.33
N ILE A 241 5.37 -5.87 -11.58
CA ILE A 241 5.88 -7.21 -11.84
C ILE A 241 4.74 -8.07 -12.40
N VAL A 242 4.80 -8.33 -13.70
CA VAL A 242 3.81 -9.15 -14.41
C VAL A 242 4.08 -10.64 -14.19
N ARG A 243 3.05 -11.37 -13.75
CA ARG A 243 3.06 -12.82 -13.49
C ARG A 243 1.77 -13.48 -14.01
N GLU A 244 1.42 -14.63 -13.44
CA GLU A 244 0.40 -15.54 -13.94
C GLU A 244 -1.04 -15.07 -13.66
N SER A 245 -1.27 -14.24 -12.65
CA SER A 245 -2.63 -13.82 -12.25
C SER A 245 -3.25 -12.73 -13.12
N SER A 246 -2.62 -12.38 -14.25
CA SER A 246 -3.16 -11.44 -15.23
C SER A 246 -3.09 -11.98 -16.65
N SER A 247 -4.16 -11.79 -17.42
CA SER A 247 -4.19 -12.14 -18.84
C SER A 247 -5.09 -11.17 -19.62
N ALA A 248 -5.14 -11.30 -20.95
CA ALA A 248 -6.02 -10.48 -21.78
C ALA A 248 -7.49 -10.63 -21.33
N SER A 249 -8.28 -9.56 -21.43
CA SER A 249 -9.68 -9.59 -21.02
C SER A 249 -10.43 -10.69 -21.77
N PRO A 250 -11.27 -11.48 -21.08
CA PRO A 250 -12.14 -12.44 -21.75
C PRO A 250 -13.03 -11.70 -22.75
N LYS A 251 -13.44 -12.39 -23.82
CA LYS A 251 -14.46 -11.87 -24.74
C LYS A 251 -15.75 -11.69 -23.95
N LEU A 252 -16.23 -10.45 -23.88
CA LEU A 252 -17.51 -10.14 -23.26
C LEU A 252 -18.57 -10.33 -24.33
N ASP A 253 -19.53 -11.22 -24.07
CA ASP A 253 -20.72 -11.39 -24.90
C ASP A 253 -21.61 -10.12 -24.87
#